data_AF-A0A352HMW0-F1
#
_entry.id   AF-A0A352HMW0-F1
#
_cell.length_a   1.000
_cell.length_b   1.000
_cell.length_c   1.000
_cell.angle_alpha   90.00
_cell.angle_beta   90.00
_cell.angle_gamma   90.00
#
_symmetry.space_group_name_H-M   'P 1'
#
loop_
_entity.id
_entity.type
_entity.pdbx_description
1 polymer ?
#
loop_
_entity_poly.entity_id
_entity_poly.type
_entity_poly.pdbx_seq_one_letter_code
_entity_poly.pdbx_strand_id
1 'polypeptide(L)'
;DAETAATEYTLDSYDTAYEHFVNVTAASGEIKSAPSENVWVDGLIGLKPQFSSAQATSPTTIEAAWTELGNAQTYRVKTTRTLTAAQDMSGVTVLHEDFSRVTAGTVDSPEAIYSAGAYNLGDNGQADTDWVATQGQLAQGMAGTRGTSWLGEAGLVATPRISLSNGGGAFDVTITTLFTPNHEALGDAGPDGIFVMLLNDVTDTQASDHQFIPYQQGETGEKTATMHFNPVSTYPEKPIRDNVLVAFMSASGTGFLIDEVTITQDMKAGETMTVPFKAYDCPATPATMEGFPSDSEFSLTVQASAVKNTYTYASEVSDPVTVKMSNGVDDIATDSGADGTAVTAGKGKVTVTAHGMARIYTLDGTARAAVECDGTPTDVSLPAGIYIVNVSGRSVKVAVR
;
A
#
# COMPACT_ATOMS: atom_id res chain seq x y z
N ASP A 1 28.89 30.51 -6.54
CA ASP A 1 28.83 30.97 -5.15
C ASP A 1 27.80 32.08 -5.03
N ALA A 2 26.85 31.92 -4.11
CA ALA A 2 25.88 32.94 -3.76
C ALA A 2 26.12 33.36 -2.30
N GLU A 3 26.00 34.66 -2.02
CA GLU A 3 26.20 35.21 -0.68
C GLU A 3 24.86 35.69 -0.12
N THR A 4 24.59 35.34 1.14
CA THR A 4 23.39 35.78 1.88
C THR A 4 23.75 36.07 3.34
N ALA A 5 23.04 37.04 3.93
CA ALA A 5 23.11 37.30 5.37
C ALA A 5 22.03 36.54 6.17
N ALA A 6 21.11 35.86 5.47
CA ALA A 6 20.09 35.02 6.09
C ALA A 6 20.65 33.63 6.42
N THR A 7 19.96 32.90 7.30
CA THR A 7 20.27 31.50 7.63
C THR A 7 19.64 30.50 6.64
N GLU A 8 19.10 31.00 5.54
CA GLU A 8 18.47 30.23 4.47
C GLU A 8 18.81 30.85 3.11
N TYR A 9 18.84 30.00 2.07
CA TYR A 9 19.08 30.42 0.70
C TYR A 9 18.28 29.53 -0.26
N THR A 10 17.51 30.14 -1.16
CA THR A 10 16.77 29.43 -2.21
C THR A 10 17.60 29.36 -3.47
N LEU A 11 17.80 28.15 -4.00
CA LEU A 11 18.43 27.94 -5.30
C LEU A 11 17.33 27.96 -6.38
N ASP A 12 17.17 29.09 -7.08
CA ASP A 12 16.04 29.32 -8.00
C ASP A 12 16.02 28.37 -9.22
N SER A 13 17.18 27.83 -9.59
CA SER A 13 17.31 26.86 -10.67
C SER A 13 18.63 26.11 -10.57
N TYR A 14 18.62 24.83 -10.94
CA TYR A 14 19.82 24.03 -11.15
C TYR A 14 19.59 23.02 -12.28
N ASP A 15 20.66 22.46 -12.83
CA ASP A 15 20.56 21.51 -13.94
C ASP A 15 20.22 20.10 -13.41
N THR A 16 18.97 19.69 -13.53
CA THR A 16 18.49 18.39 -13.05
C THR A 16 19.10 17.18 -13.76
N ALA A 17 19.92 17.38 -14.81
CA ALA A 17 20.64 16.29 -15.48
C ALA A 17 21.93 15.84 -14.74
N TYR A 18 22.37 16.57 -13.72
CA TYR A 18 23.58 16.30 -12.96
C TYR A 18 23.31 16.18 -11.47
N GLU A 19 24.20 15.50 -10.74
CA GLU A 19 24.19 15.49 -9.28
C GLU A 19 24.77 16.80 -8.70
N HIS A 20 24.05 17.40 -7.75
CA HIS A 20 24.36 18.66 -7.08
C HIS A 20 24.49 18.47 -5.58
N PHE A 21 25.48 19.16 -5.03
CA PHE A 21 25.73 19.25 -3.61
C PHE A 21 25.87 20.72 -3.23
N VAL A 22 25.25 21.09 -2.12
CA VAL A 22 25.47 22.40 -1.48
C VAL A 22 26.27 22.21 -0.21
N ASN A 23 27.21 23.12 0.00
CA ASN A 23 27.80 23.36 1.29
C ASN A 23 27.72 24.86 1.57
N VAL A 24 27.77 25.21 2.84
CA VAL A 24 27.72 26.59 3.30
C VAL A 24 29.04 26.93 3.95
N THR A 25 29.57 28.12 3.66
CA THR A 25 30.74 28.68 4.31
C THR A 25 30.33 29.98 4.99
N ALA A 26 30.70 30.17 6.25
CA ALA A 26 30.50 31.44 6.93
C ALA A 26 31.61 32.42 6.54
N ALA A 27 31.25 33.68 6.27
CA ALA A 27 32.21 34.72 5.92
C ALA A 27 32.04 35.98 6.78
N SER A 28 33.17 36.61 7.14
CA SER A 28 33.23 37.92 7.79
C SER A 28 34.35 38.74 7.14
N GLY A 29 34.01 39.56 6.15
CA GLY A 29 34.99 40.24 5.31
C GLY A 29 35.79 39.24 4.48
N GLU A 30 37.12 39.31 4.55
CA GLU A 30 38.01 38.38 3.82
C GLU A 30 38.19 37.02 4.53
N ILE A 31 37.70 36.87 5.77
CA ILE A 31 37.83 35.64 6.55
C ILE A 31 36.67 34.70 6.20
N LYS A 32 36.99 33.48 5.76
CA LYS A 32 36.04 32.40 5.46
C LYS A 32 36.27 31.20 6.38
N SER A 33 35.21 30.53 6.82
CA SER A 33 35.31 29.25 7.53
C SER A 33 35.72 28.11 6.59
N ALA A 34 35.92 26.91 7.14
CA ALA A 34 35.82 25.70 6.32
C ALA A 34 34.38 25.55 5.81
N PRO A 35 34.17 24.93 4.64
CA PRO A 35 32.83 24.58 4.17
C PRO A 35 32.18 23.57 5.14
N SER A 36 30.86 23.62 5.23
CA SER A 36 30.08 22.56 5.87
C SER A 36 30.23 21.23 5.12
N GLU A 37 29.68 20.17 5.71
CA GLU A 37 29.43 18.94 4.96
C GLU A 37 28.57 19.21 3.73
N ASN A 38 28.82 18.44 2.66
CA ASN A 38 28.04 18.48 1.45
C ASN A 38 26.64 17.90 1.71
N VAL A 39 25.61 18.70 1.47
CA VAL A 39 24.21 18.27 1.47
C VAL A 39 23.80 18.01 0.03
N TRP A 40 23.23 16.84 -0.23
CA TRP A 40 22.74 16.47 -1.57
C TRP A 40 21.46 17.27 -1.89
N VAL A 41 21.50 18.08 -2.94
CA VAL A 41 20.42 19.01 -3.34
C VAL A 41 19.35 18.30 -4.15
N ASP A 42 19.76 17.27 -4.88
CA ASP A 42 18.93 16.45 -5.76
C ASP A 42 18.04 15.44 -5.05
N GLY A 43 17.95 15.57 -3.72
CA GLY A 43 17.04 14.80 -2.92
C GLY A 43 15.61 15.03 -3.42
N LEU A 44 14.88 13.94 -3.58
CA LEU A 44 13.46 13.93 -3.97
C LEU A 44 12.56 14.74 -3.02
N ILE A 45 13.09 15.20 -1.89
CA ILE A 45 12.40 15.92 -0.82
C ILE A 45 11.72 17.17 -1.37
N GLY A 46 10.42 17.29 -1.12
CA GLY A 46 9.60 18.41 -1.58
C GLY A 46 9.16 18.33 -3.04
N LEU A 47 9.65 17.35 -3.81
CA LEU A 47 9.06 17.01 -5.11
C LEU A 47 7.86 16.10 -4.89
N LYS A 48 6.88 16.17 -5.80
CA LYS A 48 5.66 15.36 -5.75
C LYS A 48 5.38 14.77 -7.14
N PRO A 49 5.41 13.44 -7.32
CA PRO A 49 5.02 12.85 -8.60
C PRO A 49 3.54 13.12 -8.86
N GLN A 50 3.17 13.24 -10.13
CA GLN A 50 1.78 13.45 -10.54
C GLN A 50 1.38 12.39 -11.55
N PHE A 51 0.25 11.70 -11.33
CA PHE A 51 -0.27 10.76 -12.31
C PHE A 51 -0.66 11.48 -13.60
N SER A 52 -0.13 11.02 -14.73
CA SER A 52 -0.55 11.44 -16.06
C SER A 52 -1.65 10.53 -16.62
N SER A 53 -1.70 9.27 -16.17
CA SER A 53 -2.80 8.35 -16.43
C SER A 53 -2.83 7.20 -15.41
N ALA A 54 -4.00 6.65 -15.16
CA ALA A 54 -4.18 5.38 -14.45
C ALA A 54 -5.48 4.74 -14.92
N GLN A 55 -5.43 3.49 -15.40
CA GLN A 55 -6.60 2.81 -15.93
C GLN A 55 -6.46 1.29 -15.82
N ALA A 56 -7.59 0.62 -15.61
CA ALA A 56 -7.68 -0.83 -15.73
C ALA A 56 -7.53 -1.22 -17.21
N THR A 57 -6.58 -2.10 -17.51
CA THR A 57 -6.34 -2.63 -18.86
C THR A 57 -6.81 -4.07 -19.02
N SER A 58 -7.05 -4.75 -17.90
CA SER A 58 -7.70 -6.06 -17.82
C SER A 58 -8.53 -6.14 -16.52
N PRO A 59 -9.33 -7.21 -16.31
CA PRO A 59 -10.02 -7.43 -15.04
C PRO A 59 -9.09 -7.52 -13.82
N THR A 60 -7.78 -7.74 -14.02
CA THR A 60 -6.81 -7.94 -12.93
C THR A 60 -5.57 -7.06 -13.04
N THR A 61 -5.55 -6.10 -13.97
CA THR A 61 -4.36 -5.32 -14.32
C THR A 61 -4.68 -3.84 -14.41
N ILE A 62 -3.84 -3.01 -13.78
CA ILE A 62 -3.85 -1.56 -13.90
C ILE A 62 -2.55 -1.11 -14.55
N GLU A 63 -2.66 -0.25 -15.58
CA GLU A 63 -1.52 0.52 -16.08
C GLU A 63 -1.62 1.95 -15.56
N ALA A 64 -0.52 2.45 -15.00
CA ALA A 64 -0.43 3.82 -14.52
C ALA A 64 0.87 4.47 -14.97
N ALA A 65 0.81 5.77 -15.22
CA ALA A 65 1.94 6.60 -15.59
C ALA A 65 1.93 7.87 -14.75
N TRP A 66 3.12 8.35 -14.40
CA TRP A 66 3.32 9.57 -13.63
C TRP A 66 4.52 10.36 -14.14
N THR A 67 4.64 11.60 -13.67
CA THR A 67 5.80 12.46 -13.91
C THR A 67 7.05 11.85 -13.30
N GLU A 68 8.08 11.66 -14.13
CA GLU A 68 9.40 11.25 -13.64
C GLU A 68 10.06 12.38 -12.85
N LEU A 69 10.59 12.04 -11.67
CA LEU A 69 11.44 12.90 -10.85
C LEU A 69 12.89 12.50 -11.08
N GLY A 70 13.72 13.45 -11.52
CA GLY A 70 15.04 13.20 -12.13
C GLY A 70 15.89 12.11 -11.47
N ASN A 71 16.24 12.25 -10.19
CA ASN A 71 17.12 11.32 -9.49
C ASN A 71 16.41 10.13 -8.81
N ALA A 72 15.13 9.90 -9.13
CA ALA A 72 14.40 8.76 -8.61
C ALA A 72 14.99 7.44 -9.13
N GLN A 73 15.28 6.51 -8.21
CA GLN A 73 15.75 5.17 -8.54
C GLN A 73 14.60 4.16 -8.61
N THR A 74 13.56 4.38 -7.82
CA THR A 74 12.35 3.57 -7.82
C THR A 74 11.15 4.43 -7.46
N TYR A 75 9.97 3.98 -7.86
CA TYR A 75 8.69 4.52 -7.44
C TYR A 75 7.91 3.43 -6.73
N ARG A 76 7.31 3.76 -5.59
CA ARG A 76 6.45 2.86 -4.86
C ARG A 76 5.01 3.29 -5.02
N VAL A 77 4.21 2.47 -5.70
CA VAL A 77 2.78 2.69 -5.88
C VAL A 77 2.03 1.94 -4.80
N LYS A 78 1.37 2.67 -3.89
CA LYS A 78 0.51 2.09 -2.86
C LYS A 78 -0.94 2.11 -3.32
N THR A 79 -1.62 0.99 -3.14
CA THR A 79 -3.01 0.81 -3.57
C THR A 79 -3.91 0.54 -2.38
N THR A 80 -5.08 1.18 -2.41
CA THR A 80 -6.12 1.03 -1.40
C THR A 80 -7.39 0.59 -2.11
N ARG A 81 -8.01 -0.50 -1.66
CA ARG A 81 -9.26 -1.03 -2.21
C ARG A 81 -10.45 -0.40 -1.51
N THR A 82 -11.43 0.03 -2.28
CA THR A 82 -12.74 0.45 -1.77
C THR A 82 -13.77 -0.62 -2.11
N LEU A 83 -14.44 -1.14 -1.08
CA LEU A 83 -15.56 -2.05 -1.18
C LEU A 83 -16.83 -1.33 -0.74
N THR A 84 -17.91 -1.46 -1.51
CA THR A 84 -19.24 -0.99 -1.11
C THR A 84 -20.19 -2.18 -1.03
N ALA A 85 -20.83 -2.36 0.11
CA ALA A 85 -21.72 -3.47 0.35
C ALA A 85 -23.08 -3.21 -0.33
N ALA A 86 -23.41 -3.98 -1.38
CA ALA A 86 -24.71 -3.90 -2.04
C ALA A 86 -25.86 -4.48 -1.20
N GLN A 87 -25.52 -5.33 -0.24
CA GLN A 87 -26.40 -6.00 0.72
C GLN A 87 -25.62 -6.21 2.03
N ASP A 88 -26.29 -6.65 3.08
CA ASP A 88 -25.58 -7.05 4.31
C ASP A 88 -24.58 -8.18 3.99
N MET A 89 -23.33 -8.01 4.43
CA MET A 89 -22.23 -8.95 4.25
C MET A 89 -21.64 -9.29 5.62
N SER A 90 -21.38 -10.56 5.88
CA SER A 90 -20.75 -11.03 7.12
C SER A 90 -19.30 -11.43 6.89
N GLY A 91 -18.42 -11.13 7.85
CA GLY A 91 -17.03 -11.58 7.84
C GLY A 91 -16.23 -11.07 6.65
N VAL A 92 -16.45 -9.84 6.22
CA VAL A 92 -15.71 -9.23 5.11
C VAL A 92 -14.26 -9.03 5.54
N THR A 93 -13.30 -9.54 4.76
CA THR A 93 -11.87 -9.33 5.02
C THR A 93 -11.51 -7.86 4.89
N VAL A 94 -11.06 -7.27 6.00
CA VAL A 94 -10.49 -5.93 6.08
C VAL A 94 -9.03 -5.98 5.64
N LEU A 95 -8.26 -6.90 6.21
CA LEU A 95 -6.85 -7.07 5.95
C LEU A 95 -6.47 -8.54 6.12
N HIS A 96 -5.58 -9.02 5.27
CA HIS A 96 -4.96 -10.33 5.38
C HIS A 96 -3.47 -10.21 5.06
N GLU A 97 -2.63 -10.89 5.83
CA GLU A 97 -1.19 -11.00 5.61
C GLU A 97 -0.73 -12.36 6.12
N ASP A 98 0.07 -13.04 5.30
CA ASP A 98 0.64 -14.37 5.58
C ASP A 98 2.17 -14.33 5.71
N PHE A 99 2.77 -13.14 5.60
CA PHE A 99 4.21 -12.90 5.63
C PHE A 99 5.03 -13.84 4.72
N SER A 100 4.41 -14.42 3.69
CA SER A 100 5.03 -15.39 2.78
C SER A 100 6.20 -14.81 1.98
N ARG A 101 6.29 -13.47 1.93
CA ARG A 101 7.40 -12.71 1.35
C ARG A 101 8.63 -12.63 2.25
N VAL A 102 8.52 -12.96 3.54
CA VAL A 102 9.66 -13.04 4.44
C VAL A 102 10.48 -14.29 4.11
N THR A 103 11.68 -14.09 3.55
CA THR A 103 12.63 -15.18 3.24
C THR A 103 13.84 -15.21 4.17
N ALA A 104 13.88 -14.31 5.15
CA ALA A 104 15.02 -14.11 6.07
C ALA A 104 14.85 -14.92 7.37
N GLY A 105 15.97 -15.35 7.96
CA GLY A 105 15.99 -16.09 9.22
C GLY A 105 15.27 -17.44 9.21
N THR A 106 15.30 -18.12 10.36
CA THR A 106 14.50 -19.34 10.63
C THR A 106 13.83 -19.20 11.99
N VAL A 107 12.84 -20.04 12.29
CA VAL A 107 12.20 -20.08 13.62
C VAL A 107 13.23 -20.26 14.74
N ASP A 108 14.17 -21.19 14.57
CA ASP A 108 15.20 -21.49 15.58
C ASP A 108 16.30 -20.42 15.66
N SER A 109 16.46 -19.63 14.60
CA SER A 109 17.45 -18.55 14.52
C SER A 109 16.88 -17.37 13.72
N PRO A 110 15.97 -16.59 14.32
CA PRO A 110 15.35 -15.44 13.65
C PRO A 110 16.38 -14.40 13.28
N GLU A 111 16.19 -13.72 12.15
CA GLU A 111 17.02 -12.60 11.74
C GLU A 111 16.54 -11.32 12.43
N ALA A 112 17.42 -10.72 13.22
CA ALA A 112 17.12 -9.50 13.95
C ALA A 112 17.07 -8.27 13.04
N ILE A 113 16.03 -7.45 13.18
CA ILE A 113 15.92 -6.15 12.52
C ILE A 113 16.57 -5.08 13.42
N TYR A 114 17.48 -4.31 12.86
CA TYR A 114 18.14 -3.19 13.53
C TYR A 114 17.76 -1.88 12.84
N SER A 115 16.62 -1.30 13.24
CA SER A 115 16.12 -0.02 12.78
C SER A 115 16.06 1.00 13.91
N ALA A 116 16.26 2.28 13.58
CA ALA A 116 15.92 3.37 14.48
C ALA A 116 14.41 3.61 14.39
N GLY A 117 13.64 3.07 15.35
CA GLY A 117 12.19 3.12 15.36
C GLY A 117 11.52 2.02 14.54
N ALA A 118 10.25 2.25 14.18
CA ALA A 118 9.43 1.27 13.48
C ALA A 118 9.96 0.95 12.09
N TYR A 119 10.12 -0.34 11.81
CA TYR A 119 10.57 -0.87 10.53
C TYR A 119 9.36 -1.26 9.68
N ASN A 120 9.20 -0.66 8.50
CA ASN A 120 8.11 -0.98 7.58
C ASN A 120 8.47 -2.23 6.75
N LEU A 121 7.82 -3.36 7.05
CA LEU A 121 7.97 -4.64 6.36
C LEU A 121 7.54 -4.54 4.89
N GLY A 122 6.47 -3.77 4.63
CA GLY A 122 6.00 -3.50 3.28
C GLY A 122 7.09 -2.84 2.45
N ASP A 123 7.64 -1.71 2.91
CA ASP A 123 8.67 -0.95 2.20
C ASP A 123 9.97 -1.74 1.98
N ASN A 124 10.18 -2.82 2.75
CA ASN A 124 11.32 -3.73 2.60
C ASN A 124 10.96 -5.03 1.85
N GLY A 125 9.79 -5.08 1.21
CA GLY A 125 9.36 -6.18 0.35
C GLY A 125 8.96 -7.46 1.09
N GLN A 126 8.77 -7.39 2.41
CA GLN A 126 8.49 -8.52 3.31
C GLN A 126 7.00 -8.70 3.63
N ALA A 127 6.17 -7.73 3.25
CA ALA A 127 4.71 -7.76 3.39
C ALA A 127 4.07 -7.11 2.15
N ASP A 128 2.80 -7.44 1.84
CA ASP A 128 2.09 -6.83 0.71
C ASP A 128 1.65 -5.38 1.02
N THR A 129 1.49 -5.05 2.29
CA THR A 129 1.07 -3.72 2.79
C THR A 129 2.06 -3.16 3.82
N ASP A 130 1.83 -1.93 4.29
CA ASP A 130 2.68 -1.21 5.26
C ASP A 130 2.62 -1.76 6.70
N TRP A 131 2.77 -3.08 6.85
CA TRP A 131 2.99 -3.69 8.15
C TRP A 131 4.28 -3.17 8.76
N VAL A 132 4.28 -2.97 10.07
CA VAL A 132 5.44 -2.46 10.79
C VAL A 132 5.84 -3.37 11.93
N ALA A 133 7.14 -3.41 12.23
CA ALA A 133 7.67 -4.07 13.40
C ALA A 133 8.55 -3.10 14.22
N THR A 134 8.40 -3.09 15.53
CA THR A 134 9.34 -2.46 16.47
C THR A 134 10.12 -3.55 17.18
N GLN A 135 11.41 -3.31 17.43
CA GLN A 135 12.33 -4.36 17.93
C GLN A 135 12.23 -5.66 17.12
N GLY A 136 12.05 -5.53 15.80
CA GLY A 136 11.61 -6.62 14.94
C GLY A 136 12.59 -7.80 14.82
N GLN A 137 12.05 -8.94 14.43
CA GLN A 137 12.80 -10.08 13.93
C GLN A 137 12.00 -10.81 12.85
N LEU A 138 12.69 -11.55 11.99
CA LEU A 138 12.11 -12.26 10.85
C LEU A 138 12.47 -13.74 10.92
N ALA A 139 11.52 -14.59 10.57
CA ALA A 139 11.77 -15.98 10.24
C ALA A 139 11.06 -16.27 8.92
N GLN A 140 11.52 -17.25 8.15
CA GLN A 140 10.89 -17.55 6.86
C GLN A 140 9.37 -17.75 7.02
N GLY A 141 8.58 -16.94 6.30
CA GLY A 141 7.11 -16.91 6.38
C GLY A 141 6.53 -16.18 7.59
N MET A 142 7.34 -15.51 8.42
CA MET A 142 6.88 -14.95 9.70
C MET A 142 7.53 -13.60 10.01
N ALA A 143 6.76 -12.71 10.61
CA ALA A 143 7.25 -11.48 11.22
C ALA A 143 7.14 -11.55 12.74
N GLY A 144 7.98 -10.84 13.47
CA GLY A 144 7.92 -10.87 14.92
C GLY A 144 8.75 -9.79 15.59
N THR A 145 8.98 -9.98 16.88
CA THR A 145 9.69 -9.03 17.73
C THR A 145 10.64 -9.77 18.65
N ARG A 146 11.72 -9.11 19.05
CA ARG A 146 12.66 -9.59 20.06
C ARG A 146 12.19 -9.31 21.49
N GLY A 147 10.97 -8.83 21.65
CA GLY A 147 10.43 -8.35 22.91
C GLY A 147 10.77 -6.89 23.20
N THR A 148 10.58 -6.50 24.46
CA THR A 148 10.82 -5.14 24.95
C THR A 148 12.32 -4.89 25.08
N SER A 149 12.79 -3.77 24.54
CA SER A 149 14.20 -3.39 24.65
C SER A 149 14.58 -2.97 26.06
N TRP A 150 15.88 -2.95 26.36
CA TRP A 150 16.41 -2.44 27.62
C TRP A 150 16.12 -0.94 27.86
N LEU A 151 15.80 -0.19 26.80
CA LEU A 151 15.37 1.21 26.87
C LEU A 151 13.85 1.37 27.12
N GLY A 152 13.11 0.26 27.22
CA GLY A 152 11.66 0.24 27.45
C GLY A 152 10.82 0.37 26.18
N GLU A 153 11.43 0.34 24.99
CA GLU A 153 10.68 0.31 23.72
C GLU A 153 10.01 -1.06 23.55
N ALA A 154 8.69 -1.07 23.42
CA ALA A 154 7.92 -2.30 23.22
C ALA A 154 8.23 -2.94 21.87
N GLY A 155 8.32 -4.27 21.86
CA GLY A 155 8.35 -5.06 20.63
C GLY A 155 6.93 -5.30 20.13
N LEU A 156 6.62 -4.74 18.96
CA LEU A 156 5.31 -4.82 18.32
C LEU A 156 5.44 -5.36 16.89
N VAL A 157 4.44 -6.12 16.44
CA VAL A 157 4.09 -6.20 15.02
C VAL A 157 2.73 -5.53 14.86
N ALA A 158 2.56 -4.62 13.92
CA ALA A 158 1.31 -3.88 13.75
C ALA A 158 0.91 -3.77 12.28
N THR A 159 -0.40 -3.79 12.05
CA THR A 159 -1.00 -3.57 10.73
C THR A 159 -0.65 -2.19 10.19
N PRO A 160 -0.85 -1.93 8.89
CA PRO A 160 -1.07 -0.58 8.41
C PRO A 160 -2.25 0.08 9.15
N ARG A 161 -2.39 1.40 9.01
CA ARG A 161 -3.58 2.10 9.49
C ARG A 161 -4.81 1.62 8.73
N ILE A 162 -5.84 1.21 9.46
CA ILE A 162 -7.10 0.71 8.94
C ILE A 162 -8.28 1.38 9.62
N SER A 163 -9.40 1.45 8.91
CA SER A 163 -10.68 1.83 9.50
C SER A 163 -11.46 0.58 9.84
N LEU A 164 -11.92 0.50 11.09
CA LEU A 164 -12.76 -0.56 11.64
C LEU A 164 -14.09 0.02 12.11
N SER A 165 -14.62 1.04 11.43
CA SER A 165 -15.83 1.77 11.87
C SER A 165 -17.16 1.12 11.43
N ASN A 166 -17.15 0.21 10.45
CA ASN A 166 -18.38 -0.44 9.98
C ASN A 166 -18.94 -1.41 11.03
N GLY A 167 -20.20 -1.83 10.87
CA GLY A 167 -20.81 -2.77 11.83
C GLY A 167 -20.84 -2.27 13.28
N GLY A 168 -20.89 -0.94 13.49
CA GLY A 168 -20.83 -0.33 14.83
C GLY A 168 -19.45 -0.45 15.51
N GLY A 169 -18.42 -0.77 14.73
CA GLY A 169 -17.06 -0.92 15.18
C GLY A 169 -16.65 -2.35 15.53
N ALA A 170 -17.54 -3.34 15.45
CA ALA A 170 -17.21 -4.73 15.79
C ALA A 170 -16.35 -5.39 14.70
N PHE A 171 -15.41 -6.24 15.10
CA PHE A 171 -14.53 -6.95 14.17
C PHE A 171 -13.93 -8.19 14.83
N ASP A 172 -13.43 -9.11 14.02
CA ASP A 172 -12.69 -10.27 14.46
C ASP A 172 -11.23 -10.21 13.98
N VAL A 173 -10.32 -10.72 14.82
CA VAL A 173 -8.92 -10.92 14.47
C VAL A 173 -8.61 -12.40 14.63
N THR A 174 -8.27 -13.06 13.53
CA THR A 174 -7.68 -14.40 13.55
C THR A 174 -6.19 -14.28 13.33
N ILE A 175 -5.40 -14.86 14.22
CA ILE A 175 -3.94 -14.82 14.15
C ILE A 175 -3.32 -16.16 14.52
N THR A 176 -2.26 -16.54 13.80
CA THR A 176 -1.33 -17.61 14.17
C THR A 176 -0.07 -17.01 14.79
N THR A 177 0.18 -17.33 16.06
CA THR A 177 1.34 -16.87 16.82
C THR A 177 2.26 -18.04 17.14
N LEU A 178 3.57 -17.83 17.02
CA LEU A 178 4.59 -18.74 17.50
C LEU A 178 5.33 -18.08 18.67
N PHE A 179 5.18 -18.68 19.84
CA PHE A 179 5.64 -18.10 21.08
C PHE A 179 6.33 -19.14 21.95
N THR A 180 7.43 -18.74 22.58
CA THR A 180 8.08 -19.52 23.63
C THR A 180 8.15 -18.62 24.87
N PRO A 181 7.20 -18.74 25.80
CA PRO A 181 7.20 -17.94 27.02
C PRO A 181 8.53 -18.09 27.78
N ASN A 182 9.14 -16.98 28.18
CA ASN A 182 10.25 -17.03 29.13
C ASN A 182 9.72 -16.84 30.56
N HIS A 183 9.21 -17.92 31.14
CA HIS A 183 8.64 -17.90 32.49
C HIS A 183 9.66 -17.58 33.60
N GLU A 184 10.97 -17.72 33.36
CA GLU A 184 11.99 -17.36 34.36
C GLU A 184 12.01 -15.85 34.64
N ALA A 185 11.64 -15.01 33.66
CA ALA A 185 11.57 -13.56 33.79
C ALA A 185 10.27 -13.06 34.45
N LEU A 186 9.25 -13.92 34.57
CA LEU A 186 7.89 -13.55 34.99
C LEU A 186 7.59 -13.86 36.46
N GLY A 187 8.33 -14.77 37.11
CA GLY A 187 8.02 -15.22 38.47
C GLY A 187 6.63 -15.90 38.56
N ASP A 188 5.91 -15.72 39.68
CA ASP A 188 4.53 -16.24 39.90
C ASP A 188 3.44 -15.44 39.13
N ALA A 189 3.82 -14.57 38.19
CA ALA A 189 2.91 -13.62 37.58
C ALA A 189 2.11 -14.23 36.42
N GLY A 190 0.92 -14.76 36.72
CA GLY A 190 -0.22 -14.87 35.80
C GLY A 190 -0.02 -15.72 34.52
N PRO A 191 -1.07 -15.85 33.69
CA PRO A 191 -0.93 -16.43 32.36
C PRO A 191 -0.15 -15.47 31.46
N ASP A 192 0.88 -15.98 30.77
CA ASP A 192 1.57 -15.25 29.69
C ASP A 192 0.70 -15.27 28.43
N GLY A 193 1.03 -14.49 27.40
CA GLY A 193 0.31 -14.55 26.14
C GLY A 193 0.51 -13.34 25.27
N ILE A 194 -0.30 -13.25 24.21
CA ILE A 194 -0.22 -12.18 23.22
C ILE A 194 -1.42 -11.25 23.38
N PHE A 195 -1.15 -9.98 23.63
CA PHE A 195 -2.12 -8.92 23.48
C PHE A 195 -2.35 -8.62 22.01
N VAL A 196 -3.63 -8.50 21.63
CA VAL A 196 -4.09 -7.92 20.37
C VAL A 196 -4.68 -6.56 20.72
N MET A 197 -4.05 -5.48 20.31
CA MET A 197 -4.31 -4.12 20.81
C MET A 197 -4.75 -3.19 19.69
N LEU A 198 -5.59 -2.21 20.04
CA LEU A 198 -5.88 -1.06 19.19
C LEU A 198 -5.07 0.15 19.63
N LEU A 199 -4.15 0.59 18.78
CA LEU A 199 -3.30 1.76 19.00
C LEU A 199 -3.60 2.85 17.97
N ASN A 200 -3.35 4.11 18.32
CA ASN A 200 -3.28 5.20 17.36
C ASN A 200 -1.89 5.27 16.74
N ASP A 201 -0.84 4.97 17.49
CA ASP A 201 0.54 4.94 17.02
C ASP A 201 1.33 3.81 17.70
N VAL A 202 2.36 3.28 17.06
CA VAL A 202 3.23 2.24 17.64
C VAL A 202 4.02 2.74 18.87
N THR A 203 4.07 4.05 19.08
CA THR A 203 4.68 4.68 20.27
C THR A 203 3.67 4.91 21.41
N ASP A 204 2.40 4.56 21.22
CA ASP A 204 1.39 4.69 22.27
C ASP A 204 1.75 3.84 23.49
N THR A 205 1.55 4.43 24.67
CA THR A 205 1.80 3.74 25.96
C THR A 205 0.54 3.07 26.52
N GLN A 206 -0.62 3.29 25.89
CA GLN A 206 -1.89 2.70 26.29
C GLN A 206 -2.71 2.34 25.06
N ALA A 207 -3.26 1.13 25.06
CA ALA A 207 -4.20 0.69 24.04
C ALA A 207 -5.61 1.24 24.31
N SER A 208 -6.31 1.64 23.25
CA SER A 208 -7.71 2.08 23.31
C SER A 208 -8.70 0.91 23.51
N ASP A 209 -8.31 -0.28 23.04
CA ASP A 209 -8.98 -1.54 23.29
C ASP A 209 -7.98 -2.68 23.17
N HIS A 210 -8.29 -3.83 23.75
CA HIS A 210 -7.48 -5.02 23.59
C HIS A 210 -8.27 -6.31 23.77
N GLN A 211 -7.69 -7.36 23.21
CA GLN A 211 -8.02 -8.75 23.45
C GLN A 211 -6.73 -9.49 23.85
N PHE A 212 -6.87 -10.67 24.43
CA PHE A 212 -5.74 -11.43 24.95
C PHE A 212 -5.83 -12.90 24.55
N ILE A 213 -4.73 -13.41 23.98
CA ILE A 213 -4.55 -14.83 23.66
C ILE A 213 -3.73 -15.45 24.80
N PRO A 214 -4.36 -16.20 25.72
CA PRO A 214 -3.65 -16.75 26.87
C PRO A 214 -2.78 -17.93 26.47
N TYR A 215 -1.59 -18.00 27.05
CA TYR A 215 -0.69 -19.15 27.05
C TYR A 215 -0.59 -19.71 28.48
N GLN A 216 -0.72 -21.04 28.59
CA GLN A 216 -0.51 -21.73 29.86
C GLN A 216 0.97 -21.79 30.20
N GLN A 217 1.28 -21.99 31.48
CA GLN A 217 2.66 -22.14 31.92
C GLN A 217 3.34 -23.33 31.21
N GLY A 218 4.43 -23.05 30.48
CA GLY A 218 5.16 -24.04 29.69
C GLY A 218 4.53 -24.40 28.35
N GLU A 219 3.42 -23.77 27.95
CA GLU A 219 2.87 -23.88 26.60
C GLU A 219 3.82 -23.20 25.61
N THR A 220 4.34 -23.95 24.65
CA THR A 220 5.22 -23.45 23.59
C THR A 220 4.69 -23.85 22.23
N GLY A 221 5.10 -23.12 21.20
CA GLY A 221 4.79 -23.45 19.81
C GLY A 221 3.70 -22.58 19.20
N GLU A 222 3.20 -23.04 18.05
CA GLU A 222 2.21 -22.34 17.26
C GLU A 222 0.81 -22.44 17.89
N LYS A 223 0.09 -21.33 17.83
CA LYS A 223 -1.30 -21.23 18.28
C LYS A 223 -2.06 -20.31 17.36
N THR A 224 -3.16 -20.81 16.82
CA THR A 224 -4.14 -20.00 16.09
C THR A 224 -5.31 -19.65 17.01
N ALA A 225 -5.66 -18.38 17.08
CA ALA A 225 -6.80 -17.91 17.87
C ALA A 225 -7.59 -16.85 17.11
N THR A 226 -8.91 -16.85 17.32
CA THR A 226 -9.81 -15.79 16.85
C THR A 226 -10.33 -15.00 18.04
N MET A 227 -10.15 -13.69 18.01
CA MET A 227 -10.60 -12.77 19.04
C MET A 227 -11.69 -11.86 18.48
N HIS A 228 -12.79 -11.72 19.23
CA HIS A 228 -13.90 -10.82 18.87
C HIS A 228 -13.79 -9.51 19.63
N PHE A 229 -13.86 -8.38 18.92
CA PHE A 229 -13.99 -7.06 19.49
C PHE A 229 -15.44 -6.57 19.38
N ASN A 230 -16.07 -6.33 20.54
CA ASN A 230 -17.45 -5.87 20.61
C ASN A 230 -17.64 -4.49 19.95
N PRO A 231 -18.85 -4.15 19.48
CA PRO A 231 -19.18 -2.81 18.97
C PRO A 231 -18.85 -1.70 19.98
N VAL A 232 -18.49 -0.51 19.51
CA VAL A 232 -18.13 0.65 20.35
C VAL A 232 -19.28 1.05 21.28
N SER A 233 -20.54 0.86 20.86
CA SER A 233 -21.73 1.12 21.70
C SER A 233 -21.78 0.33 23.00
N THR A 234 -20.99 -0.75 23.12
CA THR A 234 -20.86 -1.55 24.34
C THR A 234 -20.05 -0.82 25.42
N TYR A 235 -19.15 0.08 25.00
CA TYR A 235 -18.20 0.82 25.82
C TYR A 235 -18.12 2.27 25.30
N PRO A 236 -19.11 3.12 25.61
CA PRO A 236 -19.24 4.47 25.03
C PRO A 236 -18.04 5.39 25.27
N GLU A 237 -17.18 5.06 26.24
CA GLU A 237 -15.91 5.73 26.51
C GLU A 237 -14.82 5.44 25.49
N LYS A 238 -14.95 4.36 24.71
CA LYS A 238 -13.96 3.98 23.71
C LYS A 238 -14.11 4.84 22.44
N PRO A 239 -13.00 5.29 21.85
CA PRO A 239 -13.04 6.09 20.64
C PRO A 239 -13.59 5.27 19.46
N ILE A 240 -14.07 5.98 18.43
CA ILE A 240 -14.37 5.38 17.14
C ILE A 240 -13.09 4.71 16.63
N ARG A 241 -13.20 3.46 16.18
CA ARG A 241 -12.07 2.66 15.67
C ARG A 241 -11.76 3.01 14.22
N ASP A 242 -11.57 4.30 13.95
CA ASP A 242 -11.17 4.80 12.64
C ASP A 242 -9.69 5.18 12.66
N ASN A 243 -8.98 4.89 11.57
CA ASN A 243 -7.56 5.19 11.41
C ASN A 243 -6.65 4.63 12.54
N VAL A 244 -6.89 3.38 12.94
CA VAL A 244 -6.19 2.68 14.03
C VAL A 244 -5.20 1.64 13.51
N LEU A 245 -4.32 1.18 14.39
CA LEU A 245 -3.44 0.03 14.21
C LEU A 245 -3.97 -1.15 15.03
N VAL A 246 -4.00 -2.35 14.46
CA VAL A 246 -4.06 -3.58 15.26
C VAL A 246 -2.62 -4.02 15.52
N ALA A 247 -2.20 -3.99 16.77
CA ALA A 247 -0.83 -4.30 17.18
C ALA A 247 -0.78 -5.54 18.09
N PHE A 248 0.27 -6.33 17.93
CA PHE A 248 0.51 -7.55 18.70
C PHE A 248 1.69 -7.32 19.64
N MET A 249 1.54 -7.74 20.90
CA MET A 249 2.58 -7.61 21.92
C MET A 249 2.55 -8.79 22.88
N SER A 250 3.72 -9.33 23.24
CA SER A 250 3.82 -10.29 24.34
C SER A 250 3.57 -9.62 25.68
N ALA A 251 2.68 -10.19 26.51
CA ALA A 251 2.38 -9.72 27.85
C ALA A 251 3.60 -9.78 28.78
N SER A 252 4.50 -10.74 28.56
CA SER A 252 5.77 -10.85 29.28
C SER A 252 6.88 -9.95 28.74
N GLY A 253 6.61 -9.20 27.67
CA GLY A 253 7.61 -8.38 27.00
C GLY A 253 8.72 -9.21 26.33
N THR A 254 8.48 -10.51 26.11
CA THR A 254 9.41 -11.44 25.45
C THR A 254 9.19 -11.49 23.94
N GLY A 255 10.15 -12.03 23.20
CA GLY A 255 10.03 -12.15 21.75
C GLY A 255 8.97 -13.16 21.31
N PHE A 256 8.36 -12.90 20.16
CA PHE A 256 7.37 -13.77 19.53
C PHE A 256 7.45 -13.63 18.00
N LEU A 257 6.84 -14.57 17.28
CA LEU A 257 6.65 -14.56 15.83
C LEU A 257 5.16 -14.69 15.52
N ILE A 258 4.74 -14.20 14.36
CA ILE A 258 3.40 -14.28 13.80
C ILE A 258 3.52 -14.68 12.32
N ASP A 259 2.56 -15.47 11.86
CA ASP A 259 2.54 -16.07 10.52
C ASP A 259 1.35 -15.52 9.72
N GLU A 260 0.14 -15.95 10.06
CA GLU A 260 -1.07 -15.50 9.37
C GLU A 260 -1.89 -14.58 10.26
N VAL A 261 -2.29 -13.42 9.73
CA VAL A 261 -3.27 -12.52 10.34
C VAL A 261 -4.39 -12.25 9.37
N THR A 262 -5.63 -12.46 9.82
CA THR A 262 -6.84 -12.06 9.09
C THR A 262 -7.72 -11.22 10.00
N ILE A 263 -8.07 -10.02 9.55
CA ILE A 263 -9.02 -9.13 10.21
C ILE A 263 -10.29 -9.09 9.37
N THR A 264 -11.43 -9.35 10.00
CA THR A 264 -12.74 -9.32 9.33
C THR A 264 -13.73 -8.42 10.06
N GLN A 265 -14.67 -7.85 9.30
CA GLN A 265 -15.73 -6.99 9.82
C GLN A 265 -17.02 -7.24 9.04
N ASP A 266 -18.15 -7.20 9.73
CA ASP A 266 -19.47 -7.22 9.08
C ASP A 266 -19.77 -5.86 8.45
N MET A 267 -20.45 -5.85 7.29
CA MET A 267 -20.90 -4.64 6.61
C MET A 267 -22.41 -4.67 6.37
N LYS A 268 -23.06 -3.53 6.54
CA LYS A 268 -24.46 -3.32 6.16
C LYS A 268 -24.61 -2.83 4.74
N ALA A 269 -25.75 -3.11 4.13
CA ALA A 269 -26.08 -2.58 2.81
C ALA A 269 -25.89 -1.05 2.76
N GLY A 270 -25.11 -0.57 1.79
CA GLY A 270 -24.76 0.83 1.60
C GLY A 270 -23.51 1.31 2.35
N GLU A 271 -22.93 0.51 3.25
CA GLU A 271 -21.66 0.84 3.89
C GLU A 271 -20.49 0.71 2.91
N THR A 272 -19.47 1.54 3.11
CA THR A 272 -18.23 1.52 2.34
C THR A 272 -17.07 1.23 3.28
N MET A 273 -16.11 0.45 2.79
CA MET A 273 -14.88 0.10 3.50
C MET A 273 -13.70 0.37 2.59
N THR A 274 -12.69 1.06 3.13
CA THR A 274 -11.45 1.38 2.42
C THR A 274 -10.31 0.67 3.13
N VAL A 275 -9.59 -0.20 2.41
CA VAL A 275 -8.57 -1.08 2.99
C VAL A 275 -7.27 -1.03 2.21
N PRO A 276 -6.10 -1.03 2.87
CA PRO A 276 -4.82 -1.26 2.20
C PRO A 276 -4.88 -2.56 1.40
N PHE A 277 -4.44 -2.54 0.14
CA PHE A 277 -4.43 -3.74 -0.70
C PHE A 277 -3.02 -4.22 -0.95
N LYS A 278 -2.22 -3.44 -1.67
CA LYS A 278 -0.88 -3.84 -2.08
C LYS A 278 0.00 -2.66 -2.42
N ALA A 279 1.30 -2.78 -2.18
CA ALA A 279 2.31 -1.88 -2.71
C ALA A 279 3.12 -2.54 -3.83
N TYR A 280 3.47 -1.75 -4.84
CA TYR A 280 4.25 -2.16 -6.01
C TYR A 280 5.49 -1.29 -6.13
N ASP A 281 6.65 -1.93 -6.22
CA ASP A 281 7.89 -1.24 -6.59
C ASP A 281 8.02 -1.20 -8.12
N CYS A 282 8.04 0.00 -8.66
CA CYS A 282 8.05 0.31 -10.07
C CYS A 282 9.36 1.04 -10.40
N PRO A 283 10.32 0.38 -11.08
CA PRO A 283 11.60 1.02 -11.40
C PRO A 283 11.49 2.14 -12.45
N ALA A 284 10.36 2.23 -13.16
CA ALA A 284 10.10 3.21 -14.20
C ALA A 284 8.60 3.48 -14.37
N THR A 285 8.27 4.48 -15.19
CA THR A 285 6.91 4.85 -15.63
C THR A 285 6.84 4.84 -17.16
N PRO A 286 5.74 4.39 -17.79
CA PRO A 286 4.55 3.79 -17.19
C PRO A 286 4.84 2.43 -16.56
N ALA A 287 4.03 2.04 -15.59
CA ALA A 287 4.10 0.76 -14.91
C ALA A 287 2.82 -0.05 -15.07
N THR A 288 2.99 -1.37 -15.22
CA THR A 288 1.91 -2.36 -15.22
C THR A 288 1.89 -3.06 -13.88
N MET A 289 0.75 -3.03 -13.20
CA MET A 289 0.52 -3.69 -11.91
C MET A 289 -0.56 -4.75 -12.08
N GLU A 290 -0.35 -5.91 -11.47
CA GLU A 290 -1.23 -7.08 -11.62
C GLU A 290 -1.75 -7.58 -10.27
N GLY A 291 -2.75 -8.45 -10.31
CA GLY A 291 -3.31 -9.12 -9.14
C GLY A 291 -4.53 -8.42 -8.54
N PHE A 292 -5.14 -7.47 -9.23
CA PHE A 292 -6.30 -6.75 -8.73
C PHE A 292 -7.58 -7.61 -8.82
N PRO A 293 -8.44 -7.62 -7.79
CA PRO A 293 -9.83 -8.06 -7.91
C PRO A 293 -10.62 -7.24 -8.94
N SER A 294 -11.40 -7.90 -9.80
CA SER A 294 -12.13 -7.24 -10.89
C SER A 294 -13.34 -6.43 -10.45
N ASP A 295 -13.85 -6.70 -9.25
CA ASP A 295 -15.14 -6.21 -8.72
C ASP A 295 -15.01 -4.97 -7.84
N SER A 296 -13.86 -4.32 -7.88
CA SER A 296 -13.46 -3.35 -6.87
C SER A 296 -12.96 -2.04 -7.46
N GLU A 297 -12.99 -1.00 -6.64
CA GLU A 297 -12.37 0.27 -6.96
C GLU A 297 -11.06 0.40 -6.18
N PHE A 298 -10.03 0.97 -6.81
CA PHE A 298 -8.72 1.19 -6.20
C PHE A 298 -8.34 2.66 -6.25
N SER A 299 -7.86 3.19 -5.13
CA SER A 299 -7.13 4.44 -5.07
C SER A 299 -5.64 4.16 -5.10
N LEU A 300 -4.91 4.83 -5.99
CA LEU A 300 -3.47 4.70 -6.17
C LEU A 300 -2.77 5.97 -5.71
N THR A 301 -1.66 5.83 -4.99
CA THR A 301 -0.71 6.90 -4.70
C THR A 301 0.68 6.45 -5.09
N VAL A 302 1.55 7.37 -5.50
CA VAL A 302 2.94 7.05 -5.87
C VAL A 302 3.92 7.94 -5.11
N GLN A 303 5.02 7.35 -4.65
CA GLN A 303 6.15 8.04 -4.02
C GLN A 303 7.44 7.61 -4.70
N ALA A 304 8.30 8.55 -5.07
CA ALA A 304 9.62 8.25 -5.59
C ALA A 304 10.62 8.08 -4.44
N SER A 305 11.61 7.22 -4.62
CA SER A 305 12.76 7.13 -3.70
C SER A 305 14.09 6.94 -4.42
N ALA A 306 15.16 7.35 -3.74
CA ALA A 306 16.54 7.22 -4.19
C ALA A 306 17.45 6.96 -2.98
N VAL A 307 18.36 6.00 -3.11
CA VAL A 307 19.32 5.68 -2.05
C VAL A 307 20.68 6.31 -2.38
N LYS A 308 21.24 7.06 -1.43
CA LYS A 308 22.58 7.66 -1.51
C LYS A 308 23.31 7.54 -0.18
N ASN A 309 24.52 6.99 -0.20
CA ASN A 309 25.39 6.86 0.98
C ASN A 309 24.65 6.33 2.23
N THR A 310 23.83 5.28 2.06
CA THR A 310 22.95 4.63 3.07
C THR A 310 21.67 5.38 3.48
N TYR A 311 21.43 6.59 2.96
CA TYR A 311 20.20 7.32 3.21
C TYR A 311 19.21 7.13 2.06
N THR A 312 17.97 6.82 2.41
CA THR A 312 16.84 6.84 1.48
C THR A 312 16.22 8.24 1.48
N TYR A 313 16.25 8.88 0.33
CA TYR A 313 15.54 10.13 0.07
C TYR A 313 14.22 9.78 -0.60
N ALA A 314 13.12 10.35 -0.13
CA ALA A 314 11.79 10.10 -0.66
C ALA A 314 11.12 11.42 -1.07
N SER A 315 10.32 11.36 -2.12
CA SER A 315 9.44 12.45 -2.52
C SER A 315 8.25 12.60 -1.57
N GLU A 316 7.49 13.68 -1.74
CA GLU A 316 6.10 13.68 -1.28
C GLU A 316 5.31 12.58 -1.99
N VAL A 317 4.25 12.11 -1.33
CA VAL A 317 3.28 11.17 -1.92
C VAL A 317 2.39 11.95 -2.90
N SER A 318 2.11 11.39 -4.08
CA SER A 318 1.22 11.99 -5.07
C SER A 318 -0.20 12.24 -4.53
N ASP A 319 -0.96 13.08 -5.23
CA ASP A 319 -2.42 13.05 -5.05
C ASP A 319 -2.96 11.68 -5.48
N PRO A 320 -4.01 11.18 -4.82
CA PRO A 320 -4.59 9.89 -5.15
C PRO A 320 -5.31 9.93 -6.51
N VAL A 321 -5.23 8.85 -7.27
CA VAL A 321 -6.06 8.62 -8.46
C VAL A 321 -6.90 7.37 -8.29
N THR A 322 -8.19 7.47 -8.60
CA THR A 322 -9.13 6.35 -8.48
C THR A 322 -9.26 5.60 -9.82
N VAL A 323 -9.14 4.29 -9.77
CA VAL A 323 -9.33 3.36 -10.89
C VAL A 323 -10.41 2.37 -10.51
N LYS A 324 -11.51 2.38 -11.26
CA LYS A 324 -12.56 1.37 -11.13
C LYS A 324 -12.20 0.16 -11.97
N MET A 325 -12.11 -1.02 -11.34
CA MET A 325 -11.98 -2.26 -12.09
C MET A 325 -13.31 -2.58 -12.76
N SER A 326 -13.26 -3.00 -14.02
CA SER A 326 -14.44 -3.38 -14.78
C SER A 326 -14.71 -4.87 -14.63
N ASN A 327 -15.92 -5.22 -14.16
CA ASN A 327 -16.47 -6.57 -14.20
C ASN A 327 -16.91 -6.94 -15.63
N GLY A 328 -15.96 -6.97 -16.57
CA GLY A 328 -16.32 -7.14 -17.97
C GLY A 328 -17.15 -5.97 -18.51
N VAL A 329 -17.49 -6.08 -19.80
CA VAL A 329 -18.07 -4.98 -20.58
C VAL A 329 -19.52 -4.71 -20.16
N ASP A 330 -19.80 -3.46 -19.77
CA ASP A 330 -21.13 -3.00 -19.37
C ASP A 330 -22.17 -3.07 -20.50
N ASP A 331 -21.79 -3.10 -21.78
CA ASP A 331 -22.76 -3.18 -22.88
C ASP A 331 -22.23 -3.83 -24.18
N ILE A 332 -23.11 -4.59 -24.83
CA ILE A 332 -22.99 -4.87 -26.27
C ILE A 332 -23.46 -3.60 -26.98
N ALA A 333 -22.56 -2.93 -27.68
CA ALA A 333 -22.86 -1.68 -28.37
C ALA A 333 -24.14 -1.77 -29.21
N THR A 334 -25.21 -1.15 -28.74
CA THR A 334 -26.26 -0.60 -29.61
C THR A 334 -26.48 0.89 -29.37
N ASP A 335 -25.62 1.56 -28.59
CA ASP A 335 -25.87 2.94 -28.20
C ASP A 335 -24.86 3.95 -28.77
N SER A 336 -25.41 4.91 -29.50
CA SER A 336 -24.79 6.16 -29.88
C SER A 336 -24.77 7.09 -28.66
N GLY A 337 -23.68 7.08 -27.90
CA GLY A 337 -23.54 7.88 -26.69
C GLY A 337 -23.63 9.39 -26.94
N ALA A 338 -24.26 10.12 -26.00
CA ALA A 338 -24.45 11.57 -26.02
C ALA A 338 -23.15 12.41 -25.96
N ASP A 339 -22.00 11.78 -25.71
CA ASP A 339 -20.69 12.44 -25.51
C ASP A 339 -19.80 12.42 -26.78
N GLY A 340 -20.34 12.01 -27.94
CA GLY A 340 -19.58 11.96 -29.20
C GLY A 340 -18.67 10.74 -29.37
N THR A 341 -18.51 9.90 -28.33
CA THR A 341 -17.81 8.62 -28.44
C THR A 341 -18.74 7.51 -28.95
N ALA A 342 -18.39 6.88 -30.06
CA ALA A 342 -19.15 5.78 -30.67
C ALA A 342 -18.22 4.66 -31.15
N VAL A 343 -18.61 3.41 -30.89
CA VAL A 343 -17.91 2.21 -31.39
C VAL A 343 -18.92 1.31 -32.09
N THR A 344 -18.71 1.04 -33.38
CA THR A 344 -19.59 0.17 -34.17
C THR A 344 -18.79 -0.93 -34.87
N ALA A 345 -19.27 -2.17 -34.82
CA ALA A 345 -18.70 -3.25 -35.63
C ALA A 345 -19.43 -3.38 -36.98
N GLY A 346 -18.64 -3.54 -38.03
CA GLY A 346 -19.09 -3.86 -39.38
C GLY A 346 -18.52 -5.20 -39.85
N LYS A 347 -18.74 -5.50 -41.13
CA LYS A 347 -18.15 -6.68 -41.75
C LYS A 347 -16.64 -6.50 -41.88
N GLY A 348 -15.86 -7.32 -41.18
CA GLY A 348 -14.39 -7.30 -41.18
C GLY A 348 -13.74 -6.04 -40.58
N LYS A 349 -14.48 -5.21 -39.81
CA LYS A 349 -13.93 -3.99 -39.21
C LYS A 349 -14.66 -3.52 -37.96
N VAL A 350 -13.99 -2.67 -37.20
CA VAL A 350 -14.57 -1.82 -36.14
C VAL A 350 -14.36 -0.36 -36.53
N THR A 351 -15.37 0.47 -36.36
CA THR A 351 -15.29 1.93 -36.54
C THR A 351 -15.36 2.57 -35.16
N VAL A 352 -14.37 3.40 -34.83
CA VAL A 352 -14.27 4.14 -33.57
C VAL A 352 -14.35 5.64 -33.86
N THR A 353 -15.27 6.34 -33.22
CA THR A 353 -15.35 7.81 -33.23
C THR A 353 -15.11 8.26 -31.80
N ALA A 354 -13.97 8.86 -31.51
CA ALA A 354 -13.58 9.32 -30.17
C ALA A 354 -12.36 10.26 -30.27
N HIS A 355 -12.02 10.95 -29.19
CA HIS A 355 -10.71 11.61 -29.05
C HIS A 355 -9.77 10.76 -28.18
N GLY A 356 -8.51 10.66 -28.61
CA GLY A 356 -7.44 9.92 -27.91
C GLY A 356 -7.20 8.52 -28.46
N MET A 357 -6.32 7.77 -27.78
CA MET A 357 -5.92 6.42 -28.18
C MET A 357 -7.02 5.38 -27.92
N ALA A 358 -7.47 4.69 -28.97
CA ALA A 358 -8.31 3.52 -28.90
C ALA A 358 -7.46 2.23 -28.99
N ARG A 359 -7.65 1.30 -28.06
CA ARG A 359 -6.94 0.01 -28.03
C ARG A 359 -7.92 -1.15 -28.19
N ILE A 360 -7.61 -2.10 -29.07
CA ILE A 360 -8.48 -3.23 -29.41
C ILE A 360 -7.80 -4.54 -29.03
N TYR A 361 -8.52 -5.37 -28.29
CA TYR A 361 -8.05 -6.65 -27.75
C TYR A 361 -9.00 -7.79 -28.12
N THR A 362 -8.50 -9.02 -28.21
CA THR A 362 -9.35 -10.21 -28.15
C THR A 362 -9.81 -10.50 -26.72
N LEU A 363 -10.79 -11.39 -26.54
CA LEU A 363 -11.34 -11.74 -25.22
C LEU A 363 -10.30 -12.35 -24.26
N ASP A 364 -9.21 -12.91 -24.78
CA ASP A 364 -8.09 -13.43 -24.01
C ASP A 364 -7.05 -12.35 -23.64
N GLY A 365 -7.33 -11.07 -23.93
CA GLY A 365 -6.44 -9.96 -23.63
C GLY A 365 -5.36 -9.70 -24.70
N THR A 366 -5.28 -10.48 -25.78
CA THR A 366 -4.27 -10.23 -26.82
C THR A 366 -4.55 -8.93 -27.57
N ALA A 367 -3.59 -8.00 -27.58
CA ALA A 367 -3.68 -6.77 -28.36
C ALA A 367 -3.75 -7.06 -29.87
N ARG A 368 -4.65 -6.36 -30.57
CA ARG A 368 -4.86 -6.50 -32.02
C ARG A 368 -4.60 -5.20 -32.77
N ALA A 369 -4.93 -4.06 -32.17
CA ALA A 369 -4.67 -2.75 -32.74
C ALA A 369 -4.62 -1.68 -31.66
N ALA A 370 -3.91 -0.60 -31.94
CA ALA A 370 -4.00 0.67 -31.23
C ALA A 370 -4.06 1.78 -32.27
N VAL A 371 -4.99 2.71 -32.13
CA VAL A 371 -5.21 3.79 -33.10
C VAL A 371 -5.52 5.10 -32.38
N GLU A 372 -4.83 6.17 -32.77
CA GLU A 372 -5.13 7.51 -32.28
C GLU A 372 -6.36 8.05 -33.01
N CYS A 373 -7.37 8.46 -32.27
CA CYS A 373 -8.60 9.02 -32.82
C CYS A 373 -8.68 10.53 -32.54
N ASP A 374 -9.10 11.31 -33.54
CA ASP A 374 -9.16 12.78 -33.50
C ASP A 374 -10.60 13.33 -33.42
N GLY A 375 -11.56 12.47 -33.06
CA GLY A 375 -13.00 12.76 -33.07
C GLY A 375 -13.69 12.37 -34.38
N THR A 376 -12.95 11.99 -35.43
CA THR A 376 -13.53 11.49 -36.68
C THR A 376 -13.65 9.96 -36.69
N PRO A 377 -14.61 9.38 -37.45
CA PRO A 377 -14.75 7.93 -37.55
C PRO A 377 -13.50 7.27 -38.13
N THR A 378 -12.88 6.42 -37.34
CA THR A 378 -11.65 5.70 -37.66
C THR A 378 -11.93 4.21 -37.82
N ASP A 379 -11.69 3.66 -39.02
CA ASP A 379 -11.89 2.24 -39.32
C ASP A 379 -10.65 1.41 -38.99
N VAL A 380 -10.85 0.32 -38.25
CA VAL A 380 -9.83 -0.69 -37.95
C VAL A 380 -10.26 -2.04 -38.51
N SER A 381 -9.52 -2.54 -39.49
CA SER A 381 -9.77 -3.86 -40.10
C SER A 381 -9.43 -4.99 -39.14
N LEU A 382 -10.38 -5.89 -38.92
CA LEU A 382 -10.24 -7.02 -37.99
C LEU A 382 -10.90 -8.27 -38.58
N PRO A 383 -10.34 -9.48 -38.34
CA PRO A 383 -11.03 -10.73 -38.65
C PRO A 383 -12.40 -10.83 -37.97
N ALA A 384 -13.24 -11.76 -38.45
CA ALA A 384 -14.48 -12.09 -37.76
C ALA A 384 -14.15 -12.65 -36.35
N GLY A 385 -14.80 -12.11 -35.33
CA GLY A 385 -14.46 -12.41 -33.94
C GLY A 385 -15.08 -11.43 -32.96
N ILE A 386 -14.86 -11.70 -31.67
CA ILE A 386 -15.30 -10.83 -30.58
C ILE A 386 -14.08 -10.09 -30.05
N TYR A 387 -14.22 -8.77 -29.92
CA TYR A 387 -13.16 -7.88 -29.47
C TYR A 387 -13.64 -6.96 -28.35
N ILE A 388 -12.69 -6.50 -27.55
CA ILE A 388 -12.86 -5.42 -26.58
C ILE A 388 -12.17 -4.18 -27.14
N VAL A 389 -12.88 -3.06 -27.21
CA VAL A 389 -12.36 -1.75 -27.61
C VAL A 389 -12.32 -0.87 -26.37
N ASN A 390 -11.13 -0.51 -25.91
CA ASN A 390 -10.92 0.45 -24.83
C ASN A 390 -10.63 1.83 -25.45
N VAL A 391 -11.48 2.81 -25.18
CA VAL A 391 -11.32 4.19 -25.68
C VAL A 391 -12.00 5.17 -24.73
N SER A 392 -11.33 6.30 -24.44
CA SER A 392 -11.85 7.37 -23.56
C SER A 392 -12.35 6.87 -22.19
N GLY A 393 -11.64 5.91 -21.59
CA GLY A 393 -11.99 5.33 -20.29
C GLY A 393 -13.17 4.36 -20.30
N ARG A 394 -13.68 3.98 -21.49
CA ARG A 394 -14.76 3.00 -21.65
C ARG A 394 -14.24 1.75 -22.37
N SER A 395 -14.70 0.58 -21.93
CA SER A 395 -14.46 -0.69 -22.61
C SER A 395 -15.75 -1.20 -23.25
N VAL A 396 -15.74 -1.43 -24.57
CA VAL A 396 -16.91 -1.84 -25.36
C VAL A 396 -16.65 -3.19 -26.03
N LYS A 397 -17.59 -4.13 -25.92
CA LYS A 397 -17.52 -5.43 -26.59
C LYS A 397 -18.17 -5.32 -27.96
N VAL A 398 -17.44 -5.75 -28.99
CA VAL A 398 -17.91 -5.70 -30.36
C VAL A 398 -17.75 -7.04 -31.06
N ALA A 399 -18.72 -7.39 -31.89
CA ALA A 399 -18.71 -8.61 -32.70
C ALA A 399 -18.51 -8.25 -34.17
N VAL A 400 -17.32 -8.50 -34.69
CA VAL A 400 -16.98 -8.31 -36.10
C VAL A 400 -17.47 -9.52 -36.89
N ARG A 401 -18.21 -9.28 -37.97
CA ARG A 401 -18.82 -10.33 -38.81
C ARG A 401 -18.06 -10.57 -40.10
#